data_AF-A0A1L8SW03-F1
#
_entry.id   AF-A0A1L8SW03-F1
#
_cell.length_a   1.000
_cell.length_b   1.000
_cell.length_c   1.000
_cell.angle_alpha   90.00
_cell.angle_beta   90.00
_cell.angle_gamma   90.00
#
_symmetry.space_group_name_H-M   'P 1'
#
loop_
_entity.id
_entity.type
_entity.pdbx_description
1 polymer ?
#
loop_
_entity_poly.entity_id
_entity_poly.type
_entity_poly.pdbx_seq_one_letter_code
_entity_poly.pdbx_strand_id
1 'polypeptide(L)'
;MNKFKLTFFGYSGALGFAVGAIVALFMGLSELGHQLLWQLLPQAVGNPRFYPLIVCTIGGVAIGFFVKIFGRYPRTLQESLKEYQETQRIDYHGGKLVKNLLGALIVLLFGASLGPEAALVAIIGGLVTYVADRRKIAEAQRADLVEFGVGTSLGVIFMTPLFGVGRSLEGDDWQVVTESKIKKYVLYIFATFTGFIGYLLIYNVFPNQEQVFAIRRMESSFTWQGLLLVIPIILLGALFGKFFLVLQEQSDKLNQRIRNPLPLAIAAGIILGVLGIISPYFLFSGEHNLLSFTRQAETMNFFLLLVIGFGKVAITMFCLACNWRGGTIFPMIFSSIAVGLAFANLLPYSPGLLVAVFTASACAVIMKKPFATACLFLLLFPVELFLWIWLAGYLGNLFLQRVPFFQEEQTIKSFKFPELPKRPVKANVQTEEKPSATEVAELRKAAERKKAAKLDAQPRVEAPKKELLTREAKRPRVTERKTETPSKPSAAEQPLTRMSRHRRK
;
A
#
# COMPACT_ATOMS: atom_id res chain seq x y z
N MET A 1 7.46 16.00 -31.46
CA MET A 1 7.44 15.74 -30.00
C MET A 1 8.19 16.86 -29.28
N ASN A 2 7.45 17.75 -28.61
CA ASN A 2 7.93 19.07 -28.16
C ASN A 2 9.03 18.99 -27.09
N LYS A 3 10.12 19.74 -27.26
CA LYS A 3 11.26 19.88 -26.31
C LYS A 3 10.83 20.15 -24.85
N PHE A 4 9.69 20.82 -24.66
CA PHE A 4 9.10 21.08 -23.35
C PHE A 4 8.67 19.80 -22.61
N LYS A 5 8.12 18.81 -23.32
CA LYS A 5 7.73 17.52 -22.72
C LYS A 5 8.95 16.72 -22.25
N LEU A 6 10.03 16.71 -23.05
CA LEU A 6 11.25 15.95 -22.73
C LEU A 6 11.97 16.49 -21.49
N THR A 7 11.97 17.82 -21.32
CA THR A 7 12.64 18.49 -20.20
C THR A 7 11.98 18.14 -18.85
N PHE A 8 10.64 18.12 -18.79
CA PHE A 8 9.89 17.73 -17.59
C PHE A 8 10.08 16.25 -17.23
N PHE A 9 10.11 15.36 -18.22
CA PHE A 9 10.45 13.95 -18.00
C PHE A 9 11.89 13.80 -17.48
N GLY A 10 12.85 14.53 -18.05
CA GLY A 10 14.24 14.54 -17.58
C GLY A 10 14.38 14.96 -16.12
N TYR A 11 13.73 16.06 -15.72
CA TYR A 11 13.75 16.51 -14.32
C TYR A 11 13.05 15.54 -13.37
N SER A 12 11.90 14.99 -13.76
CA SER A 12 11.16 14.02 -12.94
C SER A 12 11.94 12.72 -12.77
N GLY A 13 12.61 12.25 -13.84
CA GLY A 13 13.47 11.08 -13.79
C GLY A 13 14.72 11.29 -12.93
N ALA A 14 15.36 12.45 -13.04
CA ALA A 14 16.51 12.80 -12.22
C ALA A 14 16.15 12.91 -10.73
N LEU A 15 14.99 13.52 -10.42
CA LEU A 15 14.46 13.56 -9.06
C LEU A 15 14.20 12.14 -8.54
N GLY A 16 13.47 11.34 -9.30
CA GLY A 16 13.15 9.96 -8.96
C GLY A 16 14.41 9.16 -8.64
N PHE A 17 15.38 9.16 -9.56
CA PHE A 17 16.68 8.52 -9.38
C PHE A 17 17.39 8.97 -8.10
N ALA A 18 17.48 10.28 -7.86
CA ALA A 18 18.13 10.83 -6.68
C ALA A 18 17.43 10.42 -5.38
N VAL A 19 16.09 10.40 -5.38
CA VAL A 19 15.28 9.94 -4.24
C VAL A 19 15.56 8.47 -3.95
N GLY A 20 15.51 7.62 -4.98
CA GLY A 20 15.82 6.19 -4.84
C GLY A 20 17.24 5.91 -4.34
N ALA A 21 18.21 6.68 -4.84
CA ALA A 21 19.58 6.66 -4.37
C ALA A 21 19.71 7.02 -2.89
N ILE A 22 19.04 8.07 -2.44
CA ILE A 22 19.03 8.48 -1.02
C ILE A 22 18.39 7.40 -0.14
N VAL A 23 17.28 6.80 -0.59
CA VAL A 23 16.64 5.68 0.13
C VAL A 23 17.63 4.51 0.26
N ALA A 24 18.28 4.09 -0.82
CA ALA A 24 19.26 3.00 -0.79
C ALA A 24 20.45 3.29 0.14
N LEU A 25 20.99 4.51 0.10
CA LEU A 25 22.08 4.92 1.00
C LEU A 25 21.67 4.87 2.47
N PHE A 26 20.48 5.38 2.79
CA PHE A 26 19.97 5.38 4.16
C PHE A 26 19.72 3.94 4.66
N MET A 27 19.04 3.12 3.86
CA MET A 27 18.77 1.72 4.19
C MET A 27 20.07 0.93 4.33
N GLY A 28 21.03 1.13 3.42
CA GLY A 28 22.33 0.46 3.50
C GLY A 28 23.18 0.88 4.69
N LEU A 29 23.14 2.15 5.08
CA LEU A 29 23.79 2.59 6.31
C LEU A 29 23.14 1.98 7.56
N SER A 30 21.81 1.90 7.59
CA SER A 30 21.06 1.25 8.67
C SER A 30 21.41 -0.24 8.77
N GLU A 31 21.50 -0.93 7.63
CA GLU A 31 21.83 -2.36 7.57
C GLU A 31 23.28 -2.64 7.98
N LEU A 32 24.24 -1.83 7.53
CA LEU A 32 25.64 -1.94 7.98
C LEU A 32 25.76 -1.81 9.50
N GLY A 33 25.05 -0.84 10.09
CA GLY A 33 25.05 -0.68 11.54
C GLY A 33 24.29 -1.81 12.25
N HIS A 34 23.24 -2.37 11.64
CA HIS A 34 22.55 -3.55 12.15
C HIS A 34 23.49 -4.77 12.18
N GLN A 35 24.19 -5.05 11.08
CA GLN A 35 25.18 -6.14 11.01
C GLN A 35 26.31 -5.96 12.03
N LEU A 36 26.84 -4.74 12.14
CA LEU A 36 27.89 -4.43 13.10
C LEU A 36 27.41 -4.66 14.55
N LEU A 37 26.27 -4.08 14.92
CA LEU A 37 25.80 -4.05 16.30
C LEU A 37 25.08 -5.32 16.72
N TRP A 38 24.38 -6.02 15.84
CA TRP A 38 23.52 -7.15 16.21
C TRP A 38 24.01 -8.50 15.69
N GLN A 39 25.04 -8.54 14.85
CA GLN A 39 25.63 -9.78 14.34
C GLN A 39 27.11 -9.89 14.71
N LEU A 40 27.96 -8.96 14.26
CA LEU A 40 29.42 -9.04 14.43
C LEU A 40 29.85 -8.84 15.89
N LEU A 41 29.36 -7.78 16.55
CA LEU A 41 29.69 -7.50 17.95
C LEU A 41 29.27 -8.62 18.91
N PRO A 42 28.01 -9.11 18.92
CA PRO A 42 27.63 -10.21 19.81
C PRO A 42 28.42 -11.48 19.52
N GLN A 43 28.73 -11.81 18.26
CA GLN A 43 29.59 -12.95 17.92
C GLN A 43 30.99 -12.80 18.51
N ALA A 44 31.58 -11.60 18.41
CA ALA A 44 32.91 -11.30 18.96
C ALA A 44 32.99 -11.41 20.50
N VAL A 45 31.88 -11.15 21.21
CA VAL A 45 31.81 -11.25 22.68
C VAL A 45 31.17 -12.56 23.18
N GLY A 46 30.96 -13.55 22.31
CA GLY A 46 30.47 -14.89 22.70
C GLY A 46 28.94 -15.02 22.83
N ASN A 47 28.16 -14.23 22.08
CA ASN A 47 26.69 -14.24 22.01
C ASN A 47 25.98 -14.21 23.38
N PRO A 48 26.20 -13.17 24.21
CA PRO A 48 25.62 -13.13 25.55
C PRO A 48 24.10 -13.03 25.48
N ARG A 49 23.40 -13.84 26.29
CA ARG A 49 21.92 -13.88 26.33
C ARG A 49 21.29 -12.51 26.62
N PHE A 50 21.96 -11.68 27.44
CA PHE A 50 21.47 -10.35 27.83
C PHE A 50 21.90 -9.24 26.87
N TYR A 51 22.45 -9.58 25.70
CA TYR A 51 22.91 -8.59 24.71
C TYR A 51 21.83 -7.56 24.31
N PRO A 52 20.58 -7.96 23.99
CA PRO A 52 19.54 -7.00 23.63
C PRO A 52 19.25 -6.00 24.74
N LEU A 53 19.27 -6.44 26.01
CA LEU A 53 19.07 -5.58 27.16
C LEU A 53 20.14 -4.50 27.27
N ILE A 54 21.40 -4.89 27.12
CA ILE A 54 22.54 -3.94 27.20
C ILE A 54 22.44 -2.93 26.06
N VAL A 55 22.30 -3.40 24.82
CA VAL A 55 22.29 -2.54 23.64
C VAL A 55 21.10 -1.59 23.65
N CYS A 56 19.89 -2.07 23.91
CA CYS A 56 18.71 -1.20 23.96
C CYS A 56 18.77 -0.20 25.11
N THR A 57 19.35 -0.56 26.26
CA THR A 57 19.54 0.38 27.38
C THR A 57 20.52 1.50 27.01
N ILE A 58 21.65 1.17 26.37
CA ILE A 58 22.58 2.17 25.82
C ILE A 58 21.87 3.07 24.81
N GLY A 59 21.05 2.48 23.93
CA GLY A 59 20.20 3.22 23.00
C GLY A 59 19.26 4.20 23.70
N GLY A 60 18.63 3.78 24.80
CA GLY A 60 17.76 4.64 25.59
C GLY A 60 18.49 5.83 26.21
N VAL A 61 19.72 5.62 26.69
CA VAL A 61 20.60 6.71 27.16
C VAL A 61 20.94 7.66 26.01
N ALA A 62 21.40 7.12 24.87
CA ALA A 62 21.79 7.91 23.70
C ALA A 62 20.62 8.76 23.16
N ILE A 63 19.43 8.16 23.00
CA ILE A 63 18.22 8.83 22.55
C ILE A 63 17.77 9.89 23.56
N GLY A 64 17.80 9.56 24.85
CA GLY A 64 17.43 10.50 25.91
C GLY A 64 18.29 11.76 25.91
N PHE A 65 19.61 11.62 25.75
CA PHE A 65 20.53 12.75 25.60
C PHE A 65 20.33 13.48 24.27
N PHE A 66 20.16 12.74 23.18
CA PHE A 66 19.94 13.31 21.85
C PHE A 66 18.69 14.21 21.84
N VAL A 67 17.58 13.74 22.41
CA VAL A 67 16.32 14.50 22.49
C VAL A 67 16.48 15.74 23.37
N LYS A 68 17.26 15.65 24.46
CA LYS A 68 17.53 16.78 25.35
C LYS A 68 18.36 17.88 24.66
N ILE A 69 19.27 17.51 23.76
CA ILE A 69 20.19 18.46 23.08
C ILE A 69 19.58 18.99 21.77
N PHE A 70 19.06 18.10 20.93
CA PHE A 70 18.65 18.43 19.56
C PHE A 70 17.13 18.57 19.39
N GLY A 71 16.35 18.18 20.40
CA GLY A 71 14.90 18.14 20.35
C GLY A 71 14.34 16.82 19.83
N ARG A 72 13.03 16.77 19.60
CA ARG A 72 12.29 15.55 19.25
C ARG A 72 12.47 15.17 17.79
N TYR A 73 13.63 14.58 17.47
CA TYR A 73 13.95 14.06 16.14
C TYR A 73 14.22 12.54 16.16
N PRO A 74 13.90 11.81 15.08
CA PRO A 74 13.28 12.31 13.86
C PRO A 74 11.82 12.74 14.07
N ARG A 75 11.31 13.58 13.17
CA ARG A 75 9.88 13.87 13.10
C ARG A 75 9.11 12.59 12.85
N THR A 76 7.92 12.46 13.42
CA THR A 76 7.08 11.30 13.11
C THR A 76 6.55 11.41 11.68
N LEU A 77 6.09 10.29 11.13
CA LEU A 77 5.48 10.29 9.81
C LEU A 77 4.26 11.21 9.76
N GLN A 78 3.42 11.17 10.81
CA GLN A 78 2.21 11.98 10.94
C GLN A 78 2.53 13.47 10.98
N GLU A 79 3.54 13.87 11.76
CA GLU A 79 3.98 15.28 11.82
C GLU A 79 4.49 15.78 10.47
N SER A 80 5.31 14.98 9.77
CA SER A 80 5.89 15.38 8.48
C SER A 80 4.84 15.46 7.38
N LEU A 81 3.89 14.53 7.36
CA LEU A 81 2.78 14.55 6.41
C LEU A 81 1.78 15.67 6.72
N LYS A 82 1.52 15.97 7.99
CA LYS A 82 0.67 17.09 8.40
C LYS A 82 1.29 18.43 8.02
N GLU A 83 2.59 18.62 8.30
CA GLU A 83 3.33 19.80 7.87
C GLU A 83 3.26 19.99 6.35
N TYR A 84 3.44 18.91 5.59
CA TYR A 84 3.28 18.95 4.14
C TYR A 84 1.85 19.35 3.72
N GLN A 85 0.82 18.77 4.34
CA GLN A 85 -0.57 19.11 4.02
C GLN A 85 -0.89 20.59 4.30
N GLU A 86 -0.41 21.12 5.42
CA GLU A 86 -0.68 22.49 5.85
C GLU A 86 0.15 23.54 5.09
N THR A 87 1.41 23.23 4.76
CA THR A 87 2.36 24.23 4.25
C THR A 87 2.83 23.96 2.81
N GLN A 88 2.51 22.79 2.25
CA GLN A 88 3.01 22.30 0.96
C GLN A 88 4.55 22.24 0.91
N ARG A 89 5.19 22.13 2.08
CA ARG A 89 6.65 22.09 2.28
C ARG A 89 6.97 21.18 3.47
N ILE A 90 8.21 20.72 3.54
CA ILE A 90 8.78 20.11 4.76
C ILE A 90 10.02 20.92 5.11
N ASP A 91 10.07 21.45 6.33
CA ASP A 91 11.11 22.41 6.69
C ASP A 91 12.49 21.76 6.87
N TYR A 92 13.50 22.32 6.20
CA TYR A 92 14.90 21.90 6.27
C TYR A 92 15.78 22.80 7.15
N HIS A 93 15.30 23.96 7.59
CA HIS A 93 16.10 24.95 8.32
C HIS A 93 16.58 24.46 9.70
N GLY A 94 17.59 25.13 10.26
CA GLY A 94 18.06 24.86 11.62
C GLY A 94 18.66 23.45 11.82
N GLY A 95 19.24 22.88 10.76
CA GLY A 95 19.86 21.56 10.78
C GLY A 95 18.86 20.40 10.88
N LYS A 96 17.57 20.63 10.59
CA LYS A 96 16.51 19.60 10.69
C LYS A 96 16.82 18.33 9.90
N LEU A 97 17.42 18.45 8.71
CA LEU A 97 17.80 17.31 7.90
C LEU A 97 18.79 16.38 8.63
N VAL A 98 19.85 16.97 9.18
CA VAL A 98 20.89 16.22 9.91
C VAL A 98 20.33 15.64 11.21
N LYS A 99 19.48 16.40 11.92
CA LYS A 99 18.82 15.93 13.15
C LYS A 99 17.89 14.74 12.88
N ASN A 100 17.11 14.78 11.79
CA ASN A 100 16.28 13.65 11.37
C ASN A 100 17.14 12.44 11.00
N LEU A 101 18.23 12.63 10.24
CA LEU A 101 19.15 11.56 9.86
C LEU A 101 19.78 10.88 11.08
N LEU A 102 20.45 11.65 11.95
CA LEU A 102 21.15 11.12 13.12
C LEU A 102 20.17 10.50 14.13
N GLY A 103 19.06 11.17 14.41
CA GLY A 103 18.04 10.65 15.33
C GLY A 103 17.47 9.32 14.83
N ALA A 104 17.17 9.22 13.53
CA ALA A 104 16.65 8.00 12.94
C ALA A 104 17.66 6.85 12.99
N LEU A 105 18.93 7.11 12.65
CA LEU A 105 19.99 6.11 12.73
C LEU A 105 20.13 5.60 14.17
N ILE A 106 20.21 6.47 15.17
CA ILE A 106 20.29 6.05 16.57
C ILE A 106 19.10 5.16 16.93
N VAL A 107 17.87 5.59 16.64
CA VAL A 107 16.66 4.83 16.97
C VAL A 107 16.66 3.45 16.29
N LEU A 108 16.91 3.39 14.98
CA LEU A 108 16.88 2.14 14.21
C LEU A 108 18.00 1.19 14.61
N LEU A 109 19.21 1.69 14.83
CA LEU A 109 20.37 0.87 15.20
C LEU A 109 20.20 0.25 16.58
N PHE A 110 19.61 0.93 17.55
CA PHE A 110 19.42 0.40 18.90
C PHE A 110 18.17 -0.48 19.07
N GLY A 111 17.61 -0.99 17.96
CA GLY A 111 16.62 -2.07 17.98
C GLY A 111 15.17 -1.62 18.12
N ALA A 112 14.88 -0.31 17.98
CA ALA A 112 13.54 0.23 18.13
C ALA A 112 12.51 -0.52 17.29
N SER A 113 11.32 -0.73 17.84
CA SER A 113 10.19 -1.31 17.08
C SER A 113 9.55 -0.29 16.15
N LEU A 114 10.35 0.31 15.26
CA LEU A 114 9.98 1.44 14.41
C LEU A 114 10.67 1.32 13.05
N GLY A 115 10.02 1.84 12.02
CA GLY A 115 10.53 1.83 10.65
C GLY A 115 11.23 3.12 10.22
N PRO A 116 11.90 3.08 9.05
CA PRO A 116 12.68 4.19 8.51
C PRO A 116 11.84 5.22 7.73
N GLU A 117 10.55 4.95 7.53
CA GLU A 117 9.67 5.73 6.64
C GLU A 117 9.55 7.18 7.09
N ALA A 118 9.37 7.41 8.40
CA ALA A 118 9.25 8.76 8.94
C ALA A 118 10.49 9.61 8.67
N ALA A 119 11.67 9.01 8.84
CA ALA A 119 12.95 9.66 8.61
C ALA A 119 13.14 10.00 7.14
N LEU A 120 12.87 9.04 6.25
CA LEU A 120 13.01 9.23 4.81
C LEU A 120 12.04 10.31 4.28
N VAL A 121 10.78 10.31 4.72
CA VAL A 121 9.82 11.36 4.35
C VAL A 121 10.31 12.74 4.80
N ALA A 122 10.81 12.86 6.03
CA ALA A 122 11.32 14.13 6.55
C ALA A 122 12.61 14.60 5.81
N ILE A 123 13.54 13.68 5.55
CA ILE A 123 14.81 13.97 4.88
C ILE A 123 14.58 14.33 3.41
N ILE A 124 13.83 13.50 2.68
CA ILE A 124 13.59 13.70 1.24
C ILE A 124 12.68 14.90 1.02
N GLY A 125 11.60 15.04 1.80
CA GLY A 125 10.73 16.21 1.73
C GLY A 125 11.49 17.51 1.99
N GLY A 126 12.35 17.53 3.01
CA GLY A 126 13.19 18.68 3.32
C GLY A 126 14.26 18.96 2.26
N LEU A 127 14.93 17.94 1.72
CA LEU A 127 15.92 18.08 0.65
C LEU A 127 15.30 18.59 -0.65
N VAL A 128 14.13 18.07 -1.03
CA VAL A 128 13.41 18.54 -2.20
C VAL A 128 12.95 19.98 -2.02
N THR A 129 12.44 20.33 -0.83
CA THR A 129 12.09 21.72 -0.49
C THR A 129 13.32 22.64 -0.57
N TYR A 130 14.46 22.21 -0.03
CA TYR A 130 15.73 22.94 -0.10
C TYR A 130 16.19 23.20 -1.54
N VAL A 131 16.19 22.16 -2.38
CA VAL A 131 16.58 22.29 -3.79
C VAL A 131 15.62 23.21 -4.53
N ALA A 132 14.31 23.08 -4.29
CA ALA A 132 13.29 23.92 -4.91
C ALA A 132 13.43 25.39 -4.54
N ASP A 133 13.66 25.70 -3.26
CA ASP A 133 13.86 27.07 -2.78
C ASP A 133 15.16 27.66 -3.36
N ARG A 134 16.25 26.88 -3.38
CA ARG A 134 17.54 27.33 -3.95
C ARG A 134 17.45 27.61 -5.45
N ARG A 135 16.63 26.85 -6.17
CA ARG A 135 16.34 27.01 -7.60
C ARG A 135 15.22 28.01 -7.88
N LYS A 136 14.61 28.61 -6.84
CA LYS A 136 13.49 29.56 -6.94
C LYS A 136 12.31 28.99 -7.76
N ILE A 137 12.02 27.70 -7.56
CA ILE A 137 10.89 27.02 -8.21
C ILE A 137 9.56 27.61 -7.69
N ALA A 138 8.59 27.78 -8.59
CA ALA A 138 7.28 28.30 -8.25
C ALA A 138 6.56 27.41 -7.21
N GLU A 139 5.69 28.00 -6.40
CA GLU A 139 5.12 27.31 -5.24
C GLU A 139 4.33 26.04 -5.58
N ALA A 140 3.49 26.11 -6.62
CA ALA A 140 2.72 24.96 -7.09
C ALA A 140 3.63 23.82 -7.59
N GLN A 141 4.70 24.16 -8.32
CA GLN A 141 5.66 23.18 -8.82
C GLN A 141 6.48 22.57 -7.68
N ARG A 142 6.84 23.35 -6.65
CA ARG A 142 7.52 22.84 -5.46
C ARG A 142 6.64 21.83 -4.73
N ALA A 143 5.35 22.14 -4.54
CA ALA A 143 4.41 21.23 -3.91
C ALA A 143 4.39 19.88 -4.64
N ASP A 144 4.24 19.89 -5.97
CA ASP A 144 4.28 18.68 -6.80
C ASP A 144 5.62 17.92 -6.66
N LEU A 145 6.77 18.61 -6.65
CA LEU A 145 8.08 17.97 -6.48
C LEU A 145 8.21 17.30 -5.10
N VAL A 146 7.75 17.96 -4.03
CA VAL A 146 7.77 17.39 -2.68
C VAL A 146 6.84 16.19 -2.60
N GLU A 147 5.63 16.28 -3.19
CA GLU A 147 4.70 15.16 -3.30
C GLU A 147 5.35 13.96 -3.99
N PHE A 148 5.96 14.19 -5.15
CA PHE A 148 6.64 13.17 -5.93
C PHE A 148 7.81 12.57 -5.15
N GLY A 149 8.64 13.39 -4.52
CA GLY A 149 9.77 12.91 -3.72
C GLY A 149 9.32 12.03 -2.55
N VAL A 150 8.30 12.48 -1.81
CA VAL A 150 7.75 11.73 -0.67
C VAL A 150 7.12 10.42 -1.10
N GLY A 151 6.28 10.40 -2.14
CA GLY A 151 5.68 9.12 -2.54
C GLY A 151 6.58 8.25 -3.40
N THR A 152 7.56 8.78 -4.14
CA THR A 152 8.62 7.94 -4.72
C THR A 152 9.44 7.30 -3.60
N SER A 153 9.77 8.02 -2.53
CA SER A 153 10.40 7.45 -1.34
C SER A 153 9.59 6.30 -0.74
N LEU A 154 8.28 6.51 -0.54
CA LEU A 154 7.39 5.48 -0.01
C LEU A 154 7.24 4.31 -1.00
N GLY A 155 7.16 4.57 -2.30
CA GLY A 155 7.10 3.50 -3.29
C GLY A 155 8.36 2.64 -3.28
N VAL A 156 9.54 3.27 -3.22
CA VAL A 156 10.84 2.58 -3.22
C VAL A 156 11.08 1.81 -1.92
N ILE A 157 10.88 2.42 -0.75
CA ILE A 157 11.18 1.77 0.54
C ILE A 157 10.33 0.52 0.77
N PHE A 158 9.07 0.54 0.33
CA PHE A 158 8.15 -0.61 0.44
C PHE A 158 8.27 -1.58 -0.73
N MET A 159 9.20 -1.35 -1.67
CA MET A 159 9.31 -2.07 -2.92
C MET A 159 7.98 -2.12 -3.71
N THR A 160 7.10 -1.12 -3.55
CA THR A 160 5.75 -1.03 -4.13
C THR A 160 5.56 0.27 -4.93
N PRO A 161 5.88 0.27 -6.25
CA PRO A 161 5.88 1.49 -7.07
C PRO A 161 4.55 2.26 -7.07
N LEU A 162 3.44 1.53 -6.92
CA LEU A 162 2.10 2.11 -6.95
C LEU A 162 1.65 2.68 -5.60
N PHE A 163 2.35 2.41 -4.49
CA PHE A 163 1.91 2.86 -3.17
C PHE A 163 1.92 4.39 -3.03
N GLY A 164 3.04 5.04 -3.37
CA GLY A 164 3.15 6.49 -3.31
C GLY A 164 2.19 7.22 -4.27
N VAL A 165 2.03 6.65 -5.47
CA VAL A 165 1.08 7.14 -6.48
C VAL A 165 -0.36 6.97 -5.98
N GLY A 166 -0.71 5.80 -5.45
CA GLY A 166 -2.03 5.48 -4.90
C GLY A 166 -2.45 6.41 -3.76
N ARG A 167 -1.53 6.74 -2.86
CA ARG A 167 -1.76 7.72 -1.79
C ARG A 167 -2.17 9.10 -2.32
N SER A 168 -1.50 9.52 -3.38
CA SER A 168 -1.70 10.82 -3.99
C SER A 168 -3.00 10.85 -4.81
N LEU A 169 -3.23 9.79 -5.61
CA LEU A 169 -4.49 9.55 -6.33
C LEU A 169 -5.70 9.63 -5.40
N GLU A 170 -5.63 8.98 -4.23
CA GLU A 170 -6.73 8.95 -3.26
C GLU A 170 -6.90 10.27 -2.47
N GLY A 171 -5.93 11.18 -2.55
CA GLY A 171 -6.07 12.54 -2.00
C GLY A 171 -6.81 13.50 -2.94
N ASP A 172 -6.68 13.27 -4.25
CA ASP A 172 -7.22 14.15 -5.28
C ASP A 172 -8.73 13.99 -5.49
N ASP A 173 -9.36 15.09 -5.92
CA ASP A 173 -10.75 15.06 -6.38
C ASP A 173 -10.82 14.60 -7.84
N TRP A 174 -11.42 13.43 -8.07
CA TRP A 174 -11.59 12.83 -9.39
C TRP A 174 -12.89 13.22 -10.09
N GLN A 175 -13.73 14.06 -9.49
CA GLN A 175 -14.93 14.57 -10.16
C GLN A 175 -14.59 15.43 -11.38
N VAL A 176 -13.40 16.03 -11.40
CA VAL A 176 -12.87 16.82 -12.53
C VAL A 176 -11.51 16.24 -12.95
N VAL A 177 -11.50 15.46 -14.03
CA VAL A 177 -10.28 14.92 -14.64
C VAL A 177 -9.77 15.89 -15.70
N THR A 178 -8.65 16.55 -15.42
CA THR A 178 -7.99 17.48 -16.35
C THR A 178 -6.78 16.81 -16.99
N GLU A 179 -6.42 17.20 -18.22
CA GLU A 179 -5.22 16.70 -18.92
C GLU A 179 -3.95 16.91 -18.07
N SER A 180 -3.86 18.03 -17.34
CA SER A 180 -2.75 18.32 -16.42
C SER A 180 -2.63 17.32 -15.27
N LYS A 181 -3.74 16.81 -14.74
CA LYS A 181 -3.73 15.77 -13.68
C LYS A 181 -3.18 14.46 -14.23
N ILE A 182 -3.62 14.02 -15.41
CA ILE A 182 -3.12 12.81 -16.04
C ILE A 182 -1.61 12.92 -16.28
N LYS A 183 -1.13 14.06 -16.79
CA LYS A 183 0.31 14.33 -16.98
C LYS A 183 1.08 14.26 -15.66
N LYS A 184 0.56 14.84 -14.57
CA LYS A 184 1.14 14.76 -13.21
C LYS A 184 1.37 13.29 -12.81
N TYR A 185 0.36 12.45 -12.93
CA TYR A 185 0.46 11.04 -12.54
C TYR A 185 1.37 10.20 -13.43
N VAL A 186 1.41 10.47 -14.74
CA VAL A 186 2.37 9.83 -15.64
C VAL A 186 3.81 10.16 -15.22
N LEU A 187 4.09 11.43 -14.93
CA LEU A 187 5.41 11.86 -14.44
C LEU A 187 5.75 11.26 -13.08
N TYR A 188 4.75 11.11 -12.21
CA TYR A 188 4.92 10.47 -10.90
C TYR A 188 5.30 9.00 -11.03
N ILE A 189 4.54 8.23 -11.81
CA ILE A 189 4.85 6.82 -12.07
C ILE A 189 6.26 6.70 -12.66
N PHE A 190 6.61 7.56 -13.62
CA PHE A 190 7.94 7.62 -14.20
C PHE A 190 9.05 7.96 -13.17
N ALA A 191 8.81 8.94 -12.30
CA ALA A 191 9.72 9.28 -11.21
C ALA A 191 9.90 8.10 -10.23
N THR A 192 8.83 7.38 -9.90
CA THR A 192 8.94 6.21 -9.06
C THR A 192 9.73 5.09 -9.74
N PHE A 193 9.47 4.77 -11.01
CA PHE A 193 10.27 3.78 -11.75
C PHE A 193 11.76 4.15 -11.81
N THR A 194 12.08 5.40 -12.09
CA THR A 194 13.48 5.88 -12.08
C THR A 194 14.09 5.86 -10.68
N GLY A 195 13.30 6.08 -9.63
CA GLY A 195 13.70 5.87 -8.25
C GLY A 195 14.02 4.42 -7.92
N PHE A 196 13.24 3.45 -8.40
CA PHE A 196 13.61 2.04 -8.28
C PHE A 196 14.94 1.73 -8.98
N ILE A 197 15.18 2.30 -10.16
CA ILE A 197 16.48 2.15 -10.85
C ILE A 197 17.62 2.73 -10.01
N GLY A 198 17.45 3.95 -9.48
CA GLY A 198 18.44 4.59 -8.61
C GLY A 198 18.70 3.79 -7.34
N TYR A 199 17.65 3.24 -6.74
CA TYR A 199 17.73 2.34 -5.59
C TYR A 199 18.55 1.09 -5.92
N LEU A 200 18.17 0.33 -6.96
CA LEU A 200 18.82 -0.93 -7.34
C LEU A 200 20.29 -0.76 -7.71
N LEU A 201 20.67 0.37 -8.32
CA LEU A 201 22.07 0.63 -8.66
C LEU A 201 22.94 0.87 -7.42
N ILE A 202 22.42 1.58 -6.42
CA ILE A 202 23.15 1.85 -5.18
C ILE A 202 23.05 0.66 -4.21
N TYR A 203 21.94 -0.07 -4.23
CA TYR A 203 21.68 -1.24 -3.38
C TYR A 203 22.83 -2.24 -3.41
N ASN A 204 23.39 -2.52 -4.61
CA ASN A 204 24.48 -3.47 -4.79
C ASN A 204 25.83 -3.04 -4.19
N VAL A 205 25.96 -1.79 -3.72
CA VAL A 205 27.16 -1.30 -3.05
C VAL A 205 27.26 -1.85 -1.61
N PHE A 206 26.13 -2.20 -1.00
CA PHE A 206 26.07 -2.65 0.38
C PHE A 206 26.01 -4.20 0.47
N PRO A 207 26.77 -4.82 1.38
CA PRO A 207 26.81 -6.28 1.52
C PRO A 207 25.53 -6.84 2.18
N ASN A 208 25.16 -8.06 1.79
CA ASN A 208 24.15 -8.90 2.45
C ASN A 208 22.75 -8.27 2.63
N GLN A 209 22.30 -7.43 1.70
CA GLN A 209 20.95 -6.91 1.77
C GLN A 209 19.94 -8.00 1.37
N GLU A 210 19.23 -8.56 2.35
CA GLU A 210 18.09 -9.45 2.10
C GLU A 210 16.93 -8.67 1.45
N GLN A 211 16.12 -9.36 0.65
CA GLN A 211 14.94 -8.74 0.04
C GLN A 211 13.95 -8.30 1.11
N VAL A 212 13.94 -6.99 1.35
CA VAL A 212 12.95 -6.25 2.12
C VAL A 212 11.54 -6.58 1.59
N PHE A 213 10.65 -7.06 2.48
CA PHE A 213 9.23 -7.31 2.19
C PHE A 213 8.87 -8.39 1.15
N ALA A 214 9.60 -9.51 1.09
CA ALA A 214 9.04 -10.71 0.50
C ALA A 214 8.19 -11.47 1.54
N ILE A 215 6.93 -11.82 1.24
CA ILE A 215 6.20 -12.86 1.99
C ILE A 215 6.18 -14.12 1.13
N ARG A 216 6.10 -15.30 1.76
CA ARG A 216 5.71 -16.52 1.04
C ARG A 216 4.43 -16.22 0.27
N ARG A 217 4.37 -16.58 -1.02
CA ARG A 217 3.08 -16.63 -1.73
C ARG A 217 2.19 -17.60 -0.97
N MET A 218 1.30 -17.08 -0.13
CA MET A 218 0.26 -17.89 0.49
C MET A 218 -0.61 -18.43 -0.63
N GLU A 219 -1.00 -19.70 -0.53
CA GLU A 219 -1.87 -20.31 -1.53
C GLU A 219 -3.19 -19.55 -1.61
N SER A 220 -3.55 -19.15 -2.83
CA SER A 220 -4.80 -18.46 -3.16
C SER A 220 -5.93 -19.48 -3.38
N SER A 221 -6.12 -20.39 -2.42
CA SER A 221 -7.22 -21.35 -2.46
C SER A 221 -8.52 -20.69 -2.00
N PHE A 222 -9.59 -20.84 -2.78
CA PHE A 222 -10.91 -20.32 -2.45
C PHE A 222 -11.82 -21.46 -2.03
N THR A 223 -12.35 -21.35 -0.81
CA THR A 223 -13.35 -22.24 -0.24
C THR A 223 -14.59 -21.43 0.09
N TRP A 224 -15.78 -22.03 -0.04
CA TRP A 224 -17.03 -21.31 0.25
C TRP A 224 -17.11 -20.86 1.72
N GLN A 225 -16.58 -21.68 2.64
CA GLN A 225 -16.43 -21.33 4.05
C GLN A 225 -15.51 -20.12 4.23
N GLY A 226 -14.38 -20.10 3.53
CA GLY A 226 -13.45 -18.97 3.54
C GLY A 226 -14.11 -17.68 3.08
N LEU A 227 -14.93 -17.74 2.02
CA LEU A 227 -15.69 -16.59 1.52
C LEU A 227 -16.70 -16.05 2.54
N LEU A 228 -17.40 -16.94 3.27
CA LEU A 228 -18.31 -16.51 4.35
C LEU A 228 -17.56 -15.82 5.51
N LEU A 229 -16.33 -16.26 5.77
CA LEU A 229 -15.47 -15.71 6.83
C LEU A 229 -14.83 -14.36 6.46
N VAL A 230 -14.89 -13.93 5.19
CA VAL A 230 -14.33 -12.64 4.75
C VAL A 230 -14.94 -11.48 5.55
N ILE A 231 -16.27 -11.40 5.64
CA ILE A 231 -16.96 -10.30 6.33
C ILE A 231 -16.55 -10.19 7.81
N PRO A 232 -16.66 -11.24 8.66
CA PRO A 232 -16.26 -11.12 10.06
C PRO A 232 -14.76 -10.81 10.21
N ILE A 233 -13.90 -11.31 9.32
CA ILE A 233 -12.47 -11.02 9.35
C ILE A 233 -12.17 -9.56 8.96
N ILE A 234 -12.90 -8.96 8.02
CA ILE A 234 -12.83 -7.51 7.74
C ILE A 234 -13.17 -6.71 9.00
N LEU A 235 -14.25 -7.07 9.70
CA LEU A 235 -14.68 -6.39 10.92
C LEU A 235 -13.62 -6.48 12.02
N LEU A 236 -13.05 -7.67 12.24
CA LEU A 236 -11.97 -7.86 13.20
C LEU A 236 -10.72 -7.06 12.82
N GLY A 237 -10.35 -7.03 11.53
CA GLY A 237 -9.26 -6.20 11.04
C GLY A 237 -9.52 -4.71 11.29
N ALA A 238 -10.74 -4.24 11.05
CA ALA A 238 -11.11 -2.84 11.28
C ALA A 238 -11.05 -2.46 12.78
N LEU A 239 -11.53 -3.35 13.66
CA LEU A 239 -11.42 -3.18 15.10
C LEU A 239 -9.97 -3.16 15.58
N PHE A 240 -9.12 -4.04 15.05
CA PHE A 240 -7.68 -4.04 15.32
C PHE A 240 -7.01 -2.74 14.86
N GLY A 241 -7.36 -2.26 13.65
CA GLY A 241 -6.90 -0.97 13.15
C GLY A 241 -7.31 0.21 14.04
N LYS A 242 -8.56 0.20 14.53
CA LYS A 242 -9.04 1.21 15.49
C LYS A 242 -8.29 1.14 16.81
N PHE A 243 -8.05 -0.07 17.33
CA PHE A 243 -7.25 -0.28 18.53
C PHE A 243 -5.83 0.30 18.37
N PHE A 244 -5.18 0.06 17.24
CA PHE A 244 -3.87 0.64 16.92
C PHE A 244 -3.90 2.17 16.96
N LEU A 245 -4.89 2.80 16.30
CA LEU A 245 -5.05 4.26 16.30
C LEU A 245 -5.25 4.85 17.69
N VAL A 246 -6.07 4.20 18.53
CA VAL A 246 -6.30 4.64 19.91
C VAL A 246 -5.00 4.60 20.70
N LEU A 247 -4.24 3.51 20.63
CA LEU A 247 -2.96 3.42 21.32
C LEU A 247 -1.96 4.46 20.82
N GLN A 248 -1.95 4.73 19.51
CA GLN A 248 -1.09 5.76 18.93
C GLN A 248 -1.42 7.15 19.46
N GLU A 249 -2.70 7.52 19.50
CA GLU A 249 -3.14 8.80 20.04
C GLU A 249 -2.79 8.95 21.52
N GLN A 250 -2.96 7.88 22.31
CA GLN A 250 -2.58 7.89 23.73
C GLN A 250 -1.06 8.01 23.91
N SER A 251 -0.27 7.32 23.10
CA SER A 251 1.18 7.44 23.07
C SER A 251 1.62 8.88 22.78
N ASP A 252 1.01 9.53 21.79
CA ASP A 252 1.33 10.92 21.43
C ASP A 252 0.97 11.89 22.56
N LYS A 253 -0.21 11.72 23.19
CA LYS A 253 -0.63 12.50 24.37
C LYS A 253 0.33 12.31 25.54
N LEU A 254 0.75 11.07 25.81
CA LEU A 254 1.71 10.77 26.85
C LEU A 254 3.05 11.44 26.56
N ASN A 255 3.55 11.30 25.33
CA ASN A 255 4.81 11.90 24.90
C ASN A 255 4.82 13.44 25.07
N GLN A 256 3.72 14.10 24.71
CA GLN A 256 3.61 15.55 24.83
C GLN A 256 3.70 16.04 26.29
N ARG A 257 3.27 15.22 27.26
CA ARG A 257 3.35 15.53 28.70
C ARG A 257 4.75 15.36 29.30
N ILE A 258 5.67 14.71 28.58
CA ILE A 258 7.02 14.43 29.09
C ILE A 258 7.86 15.70 29.10
N ARG A 259 8.26 16.13 30.30
CA ARG A 259 9.21 17.25 30.52
C ARG A 259 10.67 16.79 30.46
N ASN A 260 10.98 15.60 30.98
CA ASN A 260 12.34 15.05 30.99
C ASN A 260 12.37 13.74 30.17
N PRO A 261 12.92 13.75 28.94
CA PRO A 261 12.88 12.58 28.06
C PRO A 261 13.83 11.45 28.48
N LEU A 262 14.90 11.76 29.23
CA LEU A 262 15.99 10.80 29.48
C LEU A 262 15.56 9.56 30.28
N PRO A 263 14.89 9.66 31.44
CA PRO A 263 14.50 8.46 32.20
C PRO A 263 13.52 7.56 31.44
N LEU A 264 12.59 8.16 30.68
CA LEU A 264 11.61 7.42 29.91
C LEU A 264 12.25 6.74 28.68
N ALA A 265 13.19 7.41 28.01
CA ALA A 265 13.94 6.79 26.92
C ALA A 265 14.75 5.58 27.39
N ILE A 266 15.37 5.66 28.58
CA ILE A 266 16.07 4.52 29.22
C ILE A 266 15.09 3.40 29.58
N ALA A 267 13.95 3.72 30.18
CA ALA A 267 12.91 2.73 30.50
C ALA A 267 12.39 1.99 29.26
N ALA A 268 12.20 2.72 28.14
CA ALA A 268 11.88 2.11 26.85
C ALA A 268 12.99 1.18 26.35
N GLY A 269 14.26 1.58 26.46
CA GLY A 269 15.39 0.71 26.14
C GLY A 269 15.43 -0.58 26.96
N ILE A 270 15.20 -0.48 28.27
CA ILE A 270 15.17 -1.65 29.17
C ILE A 270 14.02 -2.59 28.79
N ILE A 271 12.79 -2.07 28.64
CA ILE A 271 11.61 -2.88 28.32
C ILE A 271 11.76 -3.52 26.94
N LEU A 272 12.21 -2.76 25.94
CA LEU A 272 12.49 -3.27 24.60
C LEU A 272 13.54 -4.38 24.63
N GLY A 273 14.62 -4.19 25.40
CA GLY A 273 15.68 -5.17 25.56
C GLY A 273 15.23 -6.46 26.26
N VAL A 274 14.41 -6.35 27.31
CA VAL A 274 13.78 -7.52 27.98
C VAL A 274 12.88 -8.28 27.00
N LEU A 275 12.03 -7.58 26.25
CA LEU A 275 11.19 -8.20 25.23
C LEU A 275 12.03 -8.83 24.11
N GLY A 276 13.14 -8.20 23.71
CA GLY A 276 14.08 -8.74 22.73
C GLY A 276 14.76 -10.04 23.18
N ILE A 277 14.97 -10.23 24.49
CA ILE A 277 15.44 -11.51 25.05
C ILE A 277 14.36 -12.59 24.94
N ILE A 278 13.09 -12.22 25.12
CA ILE A 278 11.95 -13.16 25.04
C ILE A 278 11.72 -13.58 23.58
N SER A 279 11.71 -12.62 22.66
CA SER A 279 11.54 -12.89 21.23
C SER A 279 12.17 -11.79 20.37
N PRO A 280 12.94 -12.16 19.32
CA PRO A 280 13.50 -11.19 18.39
C PRO A 280 12.43 -10.43 17.60
N TYR A 281 11.19 -10.93 17.54
CA TYR A 281 10.09 -10.27 16.83
C TYR A 281 9.66 -8.95 17.46
N PHE A 282 10.00 -8.68 18.72
CA PHE A 282 9.72 -7.39 19.35
C PHE A 282 10.70 -6.30 18.95
N LEU A 283 11.92 -6.66 18.54
CA LEU A 283 12.94 -5.72 18.05
C LEU A 283 12.66 -5.29 16.60
N PHE A 284 13.19 -4.13 16.22
CA PHE A 284 13.14 -3.58 14.85
C PHE A 284 11.75 -3.38 14.27
N SER A 285 11.66 -2.86 13.06
CA SER A 285 10.39 -2.60 12.38
C SER A 285 9.56 -3.88 12.07
N GLY A 286 10.22 -5.04 11.99
CA GLY A 286 9.65 -6.29 11.49
C GLY A 286 9.87 -6.53 10.00
N GLU A 287 10.48 -5.57 9.30
CA GLU A 287 10.78 -5.59 7.86
C GLU A 287 11.59 -6.82 7.41
N HIS A 288 12.76 -7.03 8.01
CA HIS A 288 13.66 -8.15 7.68
C HIS A 288 13.10 -9.50 8.14
N ASN A 289 12.31 -9.49 9.22
CA ASN A 289 11.81 -10.71 9.85
C ASN A 289 10.46 -11.18 9.29
N LEU A 290 9.78 -10.40 8.45
CA LEU A 290 8.41 -10.72 8.04
C LEU A 290 8.36 -12.05 7.25
N LEU A 291 9.29 -12.27 6.33
CA LEU A 291 9.36 -13.50 5.55
C LEU A 291 9.60 -14.71 6.45
N SER A 292 10.62 -14.65 7.29
CA SER A 292 11.02 -15.73 8.19
C SER A 292 9.93 -16.01 9.24
N PHE A 293 9.29 -14.96 9.75
CA PHE A 293 8.15 -15.05 10.65
C PHE A 293 6.97 -15.78 10.02
N THR A 294 6.55 -15.40 8.80
CA THR A 294 5.40 -16.07 8.14
C THR A 294 5.63 -17.57 7.91
N ARG A 295 6.88 -18.00 7.68
CA ARG A 295 7.24 -19.43 7.59
C ARG A 295 7.14 -20.14 8.94
N GLN A 296 7.60 -19.50 10.02
CA GLN A 296 7.58 -20.11 11.35
C GLN A 296 6.18 -20.09 11.97
N ALA A 297 5.35 -19.10 11.63
CA ALA A 297 4.00 -18.91 12.12
C ALA A 297 3.08 -20.12 11.87
N GLU A 298 3.34 -20.92 10.83
CA GLU A 298 2.59 -22.17 10.56
C GLU A 298 2.68 -23.18 11.71
N THR A 299 3.77 -23.14 12.47
CA THR A 299 4.00 -24.04 13.62
C THR A 299 3.60 -23.41 14.96
N MET A 300 3.26 -22.12 14.97
CA MET A 300 2.88 -21.40 16.19
C MET A 300 1.39 -21.57 16.46
N ASN A 301 1.03 -21.63 17.74
CA ASN A 301 -0.39 -21.66 18.12
C ASN A 301 -1.03 -20.27 18.04
N PHE A 302 -2.36 -20.26 18.01
CA PHE A 302 -3.20 -19.05 17.99
C PHE A 302 -2.77 -17.97 19.00
N PHE A 303 -2.59 -18.35 20.27
CA PHE A 303 -2.30 -17.39 21.35
C PHE A 303 -0.93 -16.73 21.22
N LEU A 304 0.10 -17.49 20.81
CA LEU A 304 1.44 -16.97 20.61
C LEU A 304 1.47 -15.93 19.49
N LEU A 305 0.77 -16.19 18.38
CA LEU A 305 0.65 -15.25 17.27
C LEU A 305 -0.07 -13.96 17.68
N LEU A 306 -1.11 -14.06 18.52
CA LEU A 306 -1.75 -12.88 19.11
C LEU A 306 -0.79 -12.10 20.01
N VAL A 307 -0.05 -12.77 20.90
CA VAL A 307 0.93 -12.11 21.78
C VAL A 307 2.01 -11.40 20.97
N ILE A 308 2.52 -12.01 19.91
CA ILE A 308 3.49 -11.38 19.02
C ILE A 308 2.87 -10.16 18.33
N GLY A 309 1.68 -10.30 17.74
CA GLY A 309 1.00 -9.23 17.03
C GLY A 309 0.65 -8.04 17.93
N PHE A 310 -0.09 -8.26 19.01
CA PHE A 310 -0.47 -7.22 19.96
C PHE A 310 0.72 -6.68 20.73
N GLY A 311 1.67 -7.53 21.11
CA GLY A 311 2.90 -7.12 21.78
C GLY A 311 3.76 -6.23 20.88
N LYS A 312 3.81 -6.50 19.57
CA LYS A 312 4.48 -5.62 18.60
C LYS A 312 3.85 -4.22 18.57
N VAL A 313 2.51 -4.13 18.56
CA VAL A 313 1.81 -2.84 18.66
C VAL A 313 2.17 -2.15 19.98
N ALA A 314 2.06 -2.86 21.10
CA ALA A 314 2.32 -2.30 22.42
C ALA A 314 3.75 -1.73 22.55
N ILE A 315 4.78 -2.48 22.14
CA ILE A 315 6.17 -2.01 22.22
C ILE A 315 6.45 -0.85 21.25
N THR A 316 5.84 -0.87 20.06
CA THR A 316 5.93 0.25 19.10
C THR A 316 5.37 1.54 19.70
N MET A 317 4.18 1.47 20.31
CA MET A 317 3.55 2.63 20.93
C MET A 317 4.29 3.08 22.18
N PHE A 318 4.82 2.15 22.97
CA PHE A 318 5.64 2.48 24.13
C PHE A 318 6.94 3.19 23.76
N CYS A 319 7.59 2.75 22.67
CA CYS A 319 8.76 3.43 22.10
C CYS A 319 8.40 4.89 21.72
N LEU A 320 7.34 5.09 20.94
CA LEU A 320 6.88 6.42 20.52
C LEU A 320 6.56 7.33 21.71
N ALA A 321 5.87 6.79 22.71
CA ALA A 321 5.53 7.51 23.93
C ALA A 321 6.80 7.99 24.65
N CYS A 322 7.86 7.19 24.66
CA CYS A 322 9.12 7.46 25.33
C CYS A 322 10.17 8.18 24.46
N ASN A 323 9.75 8.89 23.40
CA ASN A 323 10.61 9.61 22.46
C ASN A 323 11.56 8.77 21.59
N TRP A 324 11.38 7.46 21.53
CA TRP A 324 11.96 6.67 20.44
C TRP A 324 11.07 6.91 19.21
N ARG A 325 11.53 7.74 18.27
CA ARG A 325 10.69 8.28 17.18
C ARG A 325 11.08 7.67 15.84
N GLY A 326 10.08 7.32 15.04
CA GLY A 326 10.27 6.65 13.75
C GLY A 326 8.93 6.39 13.06
N GLY A 327 8.96 5.59 11.99
CA GLY A 327 7.76 5.21 11.25
C GLY A 327 7.02 4.03 11.88
N THR A 328 5.71 3.97 11.65
CA THR A 328 4.83 2.95 12.21
C THR A 328 4.24 2.00 11.17
N ILE A 329 4.52 2.20 9.88
CA ILE A 329 3.90 1.42 8.81
C ILE A 329 4.44 -0.02 8.83
N PHE A 330 5.75 -0.23 8.90
CA PHE A 330 6.30 -1.58 9.01
C PHE A 330 5.80 -2.37 10.25
N PRO A 331 5.85 -1.83 11.50
CA PRO A 331 5.28 -2.53 12.65
C PRO A 331 3.77 -2.79 12.53
N MET A 332 3.03 -1.87 11.90
CA MET A 332 1.60 -2.04 11.62
C MET A 332 1.36 -3.24 10.68
N ILE A 333 2.10 -3.34 9.58
CA ILE A 333 1.97 -4.45 8.64
C ILE A 333 2.33 -5.77 9.33
N PHE A 334 3.47 -5.81 10.04
CA PHE A 334 3.91 -7.02 10.75
C PHE A 334 2.89 -7.49 11.78
N SER A 335 2.41 -6.57 12.64
CA SER A 335 1.41 -6.91 13.66
C SER A 335 0.08 -7.34 13.07
N SER A 336 -0.36 -6.69 11.98
CA SER A 336 -1.59 -7.07 11.28
C SER A 336 -1.48 -8.47 10.66
N ILE A 337 -0.34 -8.81 10.07
CA ILE A 337 -0.08 -10.14 9.52
C ILE A 337 -0.01 -11.19 10.64
N ALA A 338 0.66 -10.89 11.75
CA ALA A 338 0.73 -11.81 12.89
C ALA A 338 -0.66 -12.16 13.45
N VAL A 339 -1.53 -11.15 13.64
CA VAL A 339 -2.90 -11.39 14.11
C VAL A 339 -3.76 -12.05 13.03
N GLY A 340 -3.61 -11.67 11.75
CA GLY A 340 -4.28 -12.34 10.65
C GLY A 340 -3.92 -13.83 10.54
N LEU A 341 -2.64 -14.15 10.73
CA LEU A 341 -2.13 -15.53 10.78
C LEU A 341 -2.68 -16.30 11.98
N ALA A 342 -2.89 -15.65 13.13
CA ALA A 342 -3.55 -16.29 14.27
C ALA A 342 -4.95 -16.79 13.88
N PHE A 343 -5.78 -15.94 13.27
CA PHE A 343 -7.11 -16.35 12.81
C PHE A 343 -7.06 -17.42 11.71
N ALA A 344 -6.09 -17.33 10.80
CA ALA A 344 -5.89 -18.36 9.77
C ALA A 344 -5.40 -19.71 10.33
N ASN A 345 -4.70 -19.71 11.47
CA ASN A 345 -4.30 -20.94 12.17
C ASN A 345 -5.52 -21.66 12.78
N LEU A 346 -6.54 -20.91 13.21
CA LEU A 346 -7.78 -21.46 13.78
C LEU A 346 -8.79 -21.88 12.69
N LEU A 347 -8.80 -21.17 11.57
CA LEU A 347 -9.78 -21.34 10.49
C LEU A 347 -9.11 -22.00 9.27
N PRO A 348 -9.30 -23.32 9.05
CA PRO A 348 -8.62 -24.07 7.99
C PRO A 348 -9.22 -23.81 6.59
N TYR A 349 -9.69 -22.59 6.33
CA TYR A 349 -10.41 -22.22 5.12
C TYR A 349 -9.78 -20.97 4.49
N SER A 350 -9.21 -21.13 3.29
CA SER A 350 -8.64 -20.02 2.51
C SER A 350 -7.70 -19.10 3.33
N PRO A 351 -6.68 -19.64 4.02
CA PRO A 351 -5.86 -18.88 4.96
C PRO A 351 -5.22 -17.64 4.32
N GLY A 352 -4.73 -17.75 3.08
CA GLY A 352 -4.18 -16.61 2.34
C GLY A 352 -5.16 -15.46 2.14
N LEU A 353 -6.43 -15.77 1.83
CA LEU A 353 -7.49 -14.77 1.70
C LEU A 353 -7.78 -14.10 3.05
N LEU A 354 -7.92 -14.87 4.13
CA LEU A 354 -8.26 -14.33 5.45
C LEU A 354 -7.16 -13.42 5.99
N VAL A 355 -5.88 -13.81 5.85
CA VAL A 355 -4.74 -12.97 6.25
C VAL A 355 -4.70 -11.68 5.43
N ALA A 356 -4.87 -11.78 4.10
CA ALA A 356 -4.85 -10.62 3.21
C ALA A 356 -5.97 -9.62 3.54
N VAL A 357 -7.19 -10.11 3.72
CA VAL A 357 -8.38 -9.30 4.03
C VAL A 357 -8.29 -8.67 5.42
N PHE A 358 -7.83 -9.42 6.44
CA PHE A 358 -7.59 -8.88 7.78
C PHE A 358 -6.57 -7.74 7.73
N THR A 359 -5.42 -8.01 7.12
CA THR A 359 -4.30 -7.07 7.02
C THR A 359 -4.69 -5.82 6.24
N ALA A 360 -5.40 -5.99 5.12
CA ALA A 360 -5.94 -4.91 4.30
C ALA A 360 -6.90 -4.02 5.08
N SER A 361 -7.87 -4.61 5.78
CA SER A 361 -8.84 -3.88 6.59
C SER A 361 -8.15 -3.09 7.71
N ALA A 362 -7.26 -3.74 8.47
CA ALA A 362 -6.53 -3.11 9.57
C ALA A 362 -5.66 -1.94 9.11
N CYS A 363 -4.80 -2.17 8.11
CA CYS A 363 -3.88 -1.14 7.63
C CYS A 363 -4.62 0.00 6.93
N ALA A 364 -5.69 -0.30 6.18
CA ALA A 364 -6.49 0.73 5.52
C ALA A 364 -7.17 1.66 6.52
N VAL A 365 -7.65 1.12 7.64
CA VAL A 365 -8.22 1.90 8.75
C VAL A 365 -7.15 2.82 9.35
N ILE A 366 -5.97 2.29 9.66
CA ILE A 366 -4.93 3.07 10.33
C ILE A 366 -4.39 4.17 9.40
N MET A 367 -4.19 3.84 8.12
CA MET A 367 -3.66 4.77 7.12
C MET A 367 -4.72 5.73 6.58
N LYS A 368 -6.01 5.45 6.82
CA LYS A 368 -7.16 6.23 6.33
C LYS A 368 -7.19 6.37 4.80
N LYS A 369 -6.61 5.37 4.10
CA LYS A 369 -6.33 5.38 2.66
C LYS A 369 -6.47 3.97 2.08
N PRO A 370 -7.71 3.46 1.89
CA PRO A 370 -7.95 2.10 1.40
C PRO A 370 -7.34 1.80 0.03
N PHE A 371 -7.38 2.72 -0.92
CA PHE A 371 -6.79 2.49 -2.24
C PHE A 371 -5.26 2.44 -2.17
N ALA A 372 -4.63 3.39 -1.46
CA ALA A 372 -3.18 3.36 -1.27
C ALA A 372 -2.71 2.07 -0.57
N THR A 373 -3.48 1.61 0.43
CA THR A 373 -3.21 0.36 1.14
C THR A 373 -3.29 -0.86 0.22
N ALA A 374 -4.26 -0.88 -0.71
CA ALA A 374 -4.33 -1.95 -1.71
C ALA A 374 -3.10 -1.94 -2.65
N CYS A 375 -2.65 -0.76 -3.07
CA CYS A 375 -1.43 -0.62 -3.88
C CYS A 375 -0.16 -1.07 -3.14
N LEU A 376 -0.07 -0.80 -1.83
CA LEU A 376 1.01 -1.29 -0.96
C LEU A 376 1.03 -2.83 -0.92
N PHE A 377 -0.14 -3.46 -0.91
CA PHE A 377 -0.24 -4.92 -0.78
C PHE A 377 -0.18 -5.69 -2.10
N LEU A 378 -0.13 -5.00 -3.25
CA LEU A 378 -0.07 -5.63 -4.57
C LEU A 378 1.15 -6.54 -4.76
N LEU A 379 2.28 -6.22 -4.12
CA LEU A 379 3.49 -7.04 -4.16
C LEU A 379 3.71 -7.85 -2.88
N LEU A 380 2.91 -7.60 -1.85
CA LEU A 380 2.98 -8.32 -0.58
C LEU A 380 2.14 -9.60 -0.61
N PHE A 381 0.99 -9.55 -1.27
CA PHE A 381 0.07 -10.66 -1.44
C PHE A 381 -0.06 -11.04 -2.92
N PRO A 382 -0.53 -12.26 -3.23
CA PRO A 382 -0.83 -12.66 -4.60
C PRO A 382 -1.77 -11.66 -5.30
N VAL A 383 -1.47 -11.30 -6.55
CA VAL A 383 -2.20 -10.27 -7.31
C VAL A 383 -3.66 -10.66 -7.52
N GLU A 384 -3.98 -11.96 -7.52
CA GLU A 384 -5.35 -12.48 -7.63
C GLU A 384 -6.24 -12.03 -6.45
N LEU A 385 -5.63 -11.70 -5.30
CA LEU A 385 -6.34 -11.21 -4.11
C LEU A 385 -6.55 -9.69 -4.12
N PHE A 386 -6.03 -8.96 -5.11
CA PHE A 386 -6.06 -7.49 -5.13
C PHE A 386 -7.47 -6.91 -4.95
N LEU A 387 -8.46 -7.46 -5.66
CA LEU A 387 -9.85 -7.00 -5.53
C LEU A 387 -10.38 -7.19 -4.11
N TRP A 388 -10.09 -8.33 -3.48
CA TRP A 388 -10.50 -8.63 -2.10
C TRP A 388 -9.80 -7.72 -1.09
N ILE A 389 -8.51 -7.46 -1.28
CA ILE A 389 -7.72 -6.53 -0.47
C ILE A 389 -8.31 -5.12 -0.55
N TRP A 390 -8.59 -4.62 -1.75
CA TRP A 390 -9.17 -3.30 -1.94
C TRP A 390 -10.57 -3.19 -1.32
N LEU A 391 -11.44 -4.18 -1.56
CA LEU A 391 -12.77 -4.25 -0.97
C LEU A 391 -12.71 -4.32 0.56
N ALA A 392 -11.81 -5.12 1.12
CA ALA A 392 -11.61 -5.25 2.56
C ALA A 392 -11.18 -3.93 3.20
N GLY A 393 -10.20 -3.25 2.60
CA GLY A 393 -9.76 -1.93 3.07
C GLY A 393 -10.86 -0.88 3.01
N TYR A 394 -11.65 -0.87 1.93
CA TYR A 394 -12.77 0.04 1.76
C TYR A 394 -13.89 -0.23 2.77
N LEU A 395 -14.33 -1.49 2.90
CA LEU A 395 -15.38 -1.90 3.82
C LEU A 395 -14.98 -1.71 5.29
N GLY A 396 -13.72 -1.96 5.65
CA GLY A 396 -13.20 -1.72 7.00
C GLY A 396 -13.27 -0.24 7.40
N ASN A 397 -12.84 0.66 6.50
CA ASN A 397 -13.01 2.11 6.73
C ASN A 397 -14.47 2.52 6.81
N LEU A 398 -15.31 2.02 5.90
CA LEU A 398 -16.74 2.33 5.85
C LEU A 398 -17.45 1.88 7.14
N PHE A 399 -17.09 0.70 7.66
CA PHE A 399 -17.62 0.19 8.93
C PHE A 399 -17.35 1.17 10.07
N LEU A 400 -16.10 1.61 10.25
CA LEU A 400 -15.78 2.57 11.33
C LEU A 400 -16.45 3.92 11.16
N GLN A 401 -16.61 4.42 9.93
CA GLN A 401 -17.32 5.68 9.68
C GLN A 401 -18.82 5.61 10.01
N ARG A 402 -19.45 4.44 9.82
CA ARG A 402 -20.90 4.30 10.01
C ARG A 402 -21.29 3.92 11.43
N VAL A 403 -20.39 3.34 12.21
CA VAL A 403 -20.67 2.98 13.59
C VAL A 403 -20.61 4.26 14.44
N PRO A 404 -21.74 4.72 15.02
CA PRO A 404 -21.85 6.03 15.67
C PRO A 404 -20.94 6.19 16.90
N PHE A 405 -20.46 5.08 17.48
CA PHE A 405 -19.49 5.08 18.56
C PHE A 405 -18.10 5.59 18.13
N PHE A 406 -17.74 5.44 16.86
CA PHE A 406 -16.45 5.86 16.31
C PHE A 406 -16.64 7.13 15.46
N GLN A 407 -16.84 8.28 16.11
CA GLN A 407 -16.89 9.58 15.43
C GLN A 407 -15.48 9.99 14.97
N GLU A 408 -15.00 9.41 13.87
CA GLU A 408 -13.81 9.90 13.15
C GLU A 408 -14.22 10.80 11.98
N GLU A 409 -13.43 11.85 11.71
CA GLU A 409 -13.56 12.65 10.49
C GLU A 409 -13.62 11.76 9.26
N GLN A 410 -14.55 12.06 8.35
CA GLN A 410 -14.85 11.27 7.16
C GLN A 410 -13.59 11.03 6.32
N THR A 411 -13.06 9.79 6.34
CA THR A 411 -11.84 9.43 5.60
C THR A 411 -12.12 9.14 4.12
N ILE A 412 -13.33 8.67 3.82
CA ILE A 412 -13.83 8.51 2.46
C ILE A 412 -14.72 9.72 2.21
N LYS A 413 -14.30 10.62 1.31
CA LYS A 413 -15.24 11.53 0.66
C LYS A 413 -16.26 10.63 -0.03
N SER A 414 -17.42 10.42 0.60
CA SER A 414 -18.47 9.58 0.04
C SER A 414 -18.60 9.92 -1.43
N PHE A 415 -18.58 8.91 -2.31
CA PHE A 415 -18.89 9.08 -3.72
C PHE A 415 -20.26 9.78 -3.80
N LYS A 416 -20.24 11.12 -3.87
CA LYS A 416 -21.42 11.89 -4.20
C LYS A 416 -21.64 11.55 -5.65
N PHE A 417 -22.67 10.75 -5.94
CA PHE A 417 -23.17 10.65 -7.30
C PHE A 417 -23.25 12.08 -7.84
N PRO A 418 -22.75 12.35 -9.06
CA PRO A 418 -22.93 13.66 -9.66
C PRO A 418 -24.41 13.99 -9.54
N GLU A 419 -24.74 15.06 -8.81
CA GLU A 419 -26.09 15.57 -8.80
C GLU A 419 -26.38 15.86 -10.27
N LEU A 420 -27.22 15.01 -10.89
CA LEU A 420 -27.72 15.27 -12.23
C LEU A 420 -28.19 16.71 -12.20
N PRO A 421 -27.75 17.57 -13.13
CA PRO A 421 -28.12 18.97 -13.11
C PRO A 421 -29.63 19.02 -13.00
N LYS A 422 -30.12 19.51 -11.86
CA LYS A 422 -31.56 19.71 -11.66
C LYS A 422 -31.97 20.57 -12.84
N ARG A 423 -32.79 20.00 -13.73
CA ARG A 423 -33.34 20.75 -14.88
C ARG A 423 -33.80 22.09 -14.32
N PRO A 424 -33.36 23.22 -14.88
CA PRO A 424 -33.86 24.50 -14.41
C PRO A 424 -35.38 24.45 -14.57
N VAL A 425 -36.09 24.41 -13.44
CA VAL A 425 -37.51 24.68 -13.41
C VAL A 425 -37.60 26.14 -13.81
N LYS A 426 -37.91 26.38 -15.10
CA LYS A 426 -38.17 27.73 -15.59
C LYS A 426 -39.26 28.32 -14.70
N ALA A 427 -38.91 29.36 -13.97
CA ALA A 427 -39.88 30.25 -13.36
C ALA A 427 -40.72 30.84 -14.50
N ASN A 428 -41.97 30.44 -14.59
CA ASN A 428 -42.91 30.97 -15.58
C ASN A 428 -43.78 32.03 -14.88
N VAL A 429 -43.44 33.29 -15.11
CA VAL A 429 -44.24 34.49 -14.89
C VAL A 429 -43.82 35.38 -16.07
N GLN A 430 -44.63 35.76 -17.05
CA GLN A 430 -46.04 36.13 -17.06
C GLN A 430 -46.56 36.16 -18.52
N THR A 431 -47.85 35.86 -18.71
CA THR A 431 -48.75 36.28 -19.82
C THR A 431 -48.35 35.98 -21.27
N GLU A 432 -48.80 34.83 -21.78
CA GLU A 432 -49.29 34.70 -23.16
C GLU A 432 -50.63 33.97 -23.12
N GLU A 433 -51.60 34.49 -23.88
CA GLU A 433 -52.99 34.05 -23.93
C GLU A 433 -53.10 32.55 -24.27
N LYS A 434 -54.02 31.84 -23.59
CA LYS A 434 -54.33 30.45 -23.94
C LYS A 434 -55.01 30.46 -25.32
N PRO A 435 -54.50 29.73 -26.33
CA PRO A 435 -55.25 29.51 -27.56
C PRO A 435 -56.54 28.76 -27.24
N SER A 436 -57.62 29.15 -27.92
CA SER A 436 -58.96 28.60 -27.68
C SER A 436 -59.02 27.11 -28.01
N ALA A 437 -59.93 26.36 -27.39
CA ALA A 437 -60.07 24.90 -27.61
C ALA A 437 -60.27 24.53 -29.09
N THR A 438 -60.76 25.48 -29.90
CA THR A 438 -60.95 25.37 -31.33
C THR A 438 -59.63 25.32 -32.11
N GLU A 439 -58.63 26.13 -31.73
CA GLU A 439 -57.30 26.17 -32.38
C GLU A 439 -56.47 24.90 -32.10
N VAL A 440 -56.60 24.36 -30.88
CA VAL A 440 -55.94 23.09 -30.51
C VAL A 440 -56.54 21.91 -31.27
N ALA A 441 -57.85 21.94 -31.55
CA ALA A 441 -58.53 20.93 -32.36
C ALA A 441 -58.13 21.00 -33.85
N GLU A 442 -57.98 22.20 -34.41
CA GLU A 442 -57.49 22.37 -35.78
C GLU A 442 -56.02 21.95 -35.95
N LEU A 443 -55.15 22.27 -34.99
CA LEU A 443 -53.76 21.83 -35.01
C LEU A 443 -53.62 20.30 -34.90
N ARG A 444 -54.50 19.63 -34.14
CA ARG A 444 -54.57 18.17 -34.09
C ARG A 444 -55.05 17.56 -35.41
N LYS A 445 -56.10 18.12 -36.03
CA LYS A 445 -56.56 17.67 -37.36
C LYS A 445 -55.51 17.92 -38.45
N ALA A 446 -54.77 19.01 -38.39
CA ALA A 446 -53.67 19.30 -39.32
C ALA A 446 -52.48 18.34 -39.12
N ALA A 447 -52.18 17.95 -37.87
CA ALA A 447 -51.16 16.95 -37.57
C ALA A 447 -51.56 15.55 -38.04
N GLU A 448 -52.84 15.16 -37.91
CA GLU A 448 -53.34 13.88 -38.44
C GLU A 448 -53.36 13.86 -39.97
N ARG A 449 -53.74 14.95 -40.64
CA ARG A 449 -53.63 15.07 -42.11
C ARG A 449 -52.18 14.95 -42.59
N LYS A 450 -51.21 15.53 -41.88
CA LYS A 450 -49.78 15.36 -42.18
C LYS A 450 -49.27 13.94 -41.92
N LYS A 451 -49.88 13.20 -41.00
CA LYS A 451 -49.55 11.79 -40.71
C LYS A 451 -50.13 10.85 -41.77
N ALA A 452 -51.37 11.10 -42.22
CA ALA A 452 -52.01 10.36 -43.32
C ALA A 452 -51.29 10.60 -44.65
N ALA A 453 -50.95 11.86 -44.97
CA ALA A 453 -50.19 12.20 -46.19
C ALA A 453 -48.75 11.62 -46.20
N LYS A 454 -48.19 11.27 -45.04
CA LYS A 454 -46.90 10.56 -44.93
C LYS A 454 -47.02 9.04 -45.08
N LEU A 455 -48.19 8.46 -44.81
CA LEU A 455 -48.46 7.04 -45.04
C LEU A 455 -48.74 6.75 -46.52
N ASP A 456 -49.36 7.68 -47.25
CA ASP A 456 -49.67 7.53 -48.68
C ASP A 456 -48.47 7.86 -49.61
N ALA A 457 -47.34 8.34 -49.08
CA ALA A 457 -46.16 8.78 -49.84
C ALA A 457 -44.89 7.93 -49.61
N GLN A 458 -45.01 6.68 -49.14
CA GLN A 458 -43.89 5.71 -49.17
C GLN A 458 -43.96 4.85 -50.45
N PRO A 459 -42.91 4.86 -51.30
CA PRO A 459 -42.87 4.02 -52.49
C PRO A 459 -42.70 2.54 -52.12
N ARG A 460 -43.51 1.68 -52.76
CA ARG A 460 -43.32 0.22 -52.84
C ARG A 460 -41.95 -0.07 -53.46
N VAL A 461 -41.10 -0.82 -52.76
CA VAL A 461 -39.99 -1.58 -53.36
C VAL A 461 -40.01 -3.01 -52.80
N GLU A 462 -39.77 -3.95 -53.70
CA GLU A 462 -40.26 -5.32 -53.73
C GLU A 462 -39.58 -6.29 -52.76
N ALA A 463 -40.33 -7.34 -52.41
CA ALA A 463 -39.93 -8.44 -51.56
C ALA A 463 -39.04 -9.46 -52.31
N PRO A 464 -37.97 -9.98 -51.69
CA PRO A 464 -37.27 -11.15 -52.22
C PRO A 464 -38.09 -12.43 -51.96
N LYS A 465 -38.39 -13.16 -53.04
CA LYS A 465 -39.06 -14.47 -53.02
C LYS A 465 -38.28 -15.49 -52.18
N LYS A 466 -38.99 -16.15 -51.26
CA LYS A 466 -38.62 -17.43 -50.66
C LYS A 466 -39.15 -18.55 -51.56
N GLU A 467 -38.27 -19.40 -52.05
CA GLU A 467 -38.64 -20.73 -52.54
C GLU A 467 -37.62 -21.78 -52.09
N LEU A 468 -38.15 -22.80 -51.42
CA LEU A 468 -37.75 -24.20 -51.48
C LEU A 468 -36.36 -24.60 -50.97
N LEU A 469 -36.33 -25.20 -49.77
CA LEU A 469 -35.96 -26.62 -49.60
C LEU A 469 -36.16 -27.05 -48.13
N THR A 470 -37.37 -27.53 -47.86
CA THR A 470 -37.64 -28.51 -46.80
C THR A 470 -37.28 -29.90 -47.31
N ARG A 471 -36.41 -30.62 -46.60
CA ARG A 471 -36.60 -32.06 -46.40
C ARG A 471 -35.75 -32.61 -45.26
N GLU A 472 -36.47 -33.20 -44.31
CA GLU A 472 -36.01 -34.13 -43.29
C GLU A 472 -35.22 -35.30 -43.89
N ALA A 473 -34.30 -35.86 -43.12
CA ALA A 473 -33.84 -37.23 -43.31
C ALA A 473 -33.77 -37.98 -41.98
N LYS A 474 -34.72 -38.91 -41.83
CA LYS A 474 -34.81 -39.95 -40.81
C LYS A 474 -33.56 -40.85 -40.79
N ARG A 475 -33.26 -41.39 -39.60
CA ARG A 475 -32.44 -42.61 -39.39
C ARG A 475 -32.89 -43.77 -40.30
N PRO A 476 -31.96 -44.68 -40.61
CA PRO A 476 -32.20 -46.08 -40.30
C PRO A 476 -31.08 -46.72 -39.46
N ARG A 477 -31.37 -47.97 -39.10
CA ARG A 477 -30.91 -48.81 -37.99
C ARG A 477 -29.79 -49.79 -38.43
N VAL A 478 -29.07 -50.35 -37.43
CA VAL A 478 -28.65 -51.79 -37.31
C VAL A 478 -27.42 -52.18 -38.19
N THR A 479 -26.36 -52.89 -37.78
CA THR A 479 -26.02 -53.80 -36.66
C THR A 479 -24.48 -54.01 -36.58
N GLU A 480 -23.98 -54.47 -35.41
CA GLU A 480 -22.90 -55.46 -35.14
C GLU A 480 -21.55 -55.39 -35.93
N ARG A 481 -20.34 -55.54 -35.35
CA ARG A 481 -19.89 -56.53 -34.35
C ARG A 481 -18.39 -56.29 -34.00
N LYS A 482 -18.04 -56.69 -32.76
CA LYS A 482 -16.77 -57.30 -32.27
C LYS A 482 -15.42 -56.55 -32.25
N THR A 483 -14.99 -56.29 -31.00
CA THR A 483 -13.72 -56.71 -30.35
C THR A 483 -12.58 -57.25 -31.22
N GLU A 484 -11.38 -56.67 -31.06
CA GLU A 484 -10.24 -57.34 -30.39
C GLU A 484 -9.01 -56.40 -30.32
N THR A 485 -8.32 -56.44 -29.18
CA THR A 485 -6.97 -55.90 -28.95
C THR A 485 -5.95 -56.78 -29.69
N PRO A 486 -4.76 -56.27 -30.07
CA PRO A 486 -3.60 -56.66 -29.27
C PRO A 486 -2.43 -55.63 -29.18
N SER A 487 -1.79 -55.67 -28.01
CA SER A 487 -0.33 -55.64 -27.75
C SER A 487 0.57 -54.48 -28.23
N LYS A 488 1.19 -53.85 -27.23
CA LYS A 488 2.49 -53.16 -27.26
C LYS A 488 3.59 -54.00 -27.95
N PRO A 489 4.57 -53.37 -28.61
CA PRO A 489 5.92 -53.88 -28.72
C PRO A 489 6.87 -53.24 -27.71
N SER A 490 7.84 -54.08 -27.36
CA SER A 490 8.93 -53.95 -26.40
C SER A 490 9.95 -52.86 -26.73
N ALA A 491 10.64 -52.41 -25.68
CA ALA A 491 11.93 -51.75 -25.75
C ALA A 491 12.96 -52.63 -26.48
N ALA A 492 13.56 -52.08 -27.53
CA ALA A 492 14.92 -52.33 -28.03
C ALA A 492 15.13 -51.44 -29.26
N GLU A 493 16.37 -51.01 -29.49
CA GLU A 493 16.86 -50.31 -30.70
C GLU A 493 16.70 -48.78 -30.74
N GLN A 494 17.59 -48.09 -30.03
CA GLN A 494 18.14 -46.80 -30.48
C GLN A 494 19.62 -46.99 -30.84
N PRO A 495 20.07 -46.58 -32.04
CA PRO A 495 21.47 -46.71 -32.42
C PRO A 495 22.32 -45.57 -31.83
N LEU A 496 23.47 -45.96 -31.28
CA LEU A 496 24.58 -45.09 -30.91
C LEU A 496 25.19 -44.42 -32.16
N THR A 497 25.36 -43.10 -32.11
CA THR A 497 26.42 -42.42 -32.86
C THR A 497 27.42 -41.77 -31.92
N ARG A 498 28.68 -41.90 -32.35
CA ARG A 498 29.91 -41.89 -31.56
C ARG A 498 30.72 -40.66 -31.96
N MET A 499 31.51 -40.15 -31.00
CA MET A 499 32.73 -39.31 -31.12
C MET A 499 32.53 -37.79 -31.04
N SER A 500 33.33 -37.04 -30.26
CA SER A 500 34.71 -37.23 -29.80
C SER A 500 34.90 -36.49 -28.44
N ARG A 501 35.45 -37.07 -27.37
CA ARG A 501 36.88 -37.26 -27.03
C ARG A 501 37.78 -36.03 -27.20
N HIS A 502 38.03 -35.33 -26.09
CA HIS A 502 39.33 -34.83 -25.59
C HIS A 502 39.06 -34.09 -24.26
N ARG A 503 39.85 -34.13 -23.19
CA ARG A 503 41.06 -34.88 -22.79
C ARG A 503 41.16 -34.64 -21.26
N ARG A 504 41.43 -35.70 -20.48
CA ARG A 504 41.86 -35.62 -19.07
C ARG A 504 43.21 -34.90 -18.96
N LYS A 505 43.38 -34.08 -17.93
CA LYS A 505 44.18 -34.43 -16.74
C LYS A 505 43.67 -33.64 -15.55
#